data_AF-A0A2J6MZF8-F1
#
_entry.id   AF-A0A2J6MZF8-F1
#
_cell.length_a   1.000
_cell.length_b   1.000
_cell.length_c   1.000
_cell.angle_alpha   90.00
_cell.angle_beta   90.00
_cell.angle_gamma   90.00
#
_symmetry.space_group_name_H-M   'P 1'
#
loop_
_entity.id
_entity.type
_entity.pdbx_description
1 polymer ?
#
loop_
_entity_poly.entity_id
_entity_poly.type
_entity_poly.pdbx_seq_one_letter_code
_entity_poly.pdbx_strand_id
1 'polypeptide(L)'
;MYSNRKTKYVSQCLELAILFEVSADKPGNVNLVAGFEKTRHEHFLASAVAAAPFFELAAERGVGVSQGRIQLNSVGVGEIIRDCIANINAWQRGGNTLLGTIILFTPIAVAAGMTHTCNGHVFDITRLRENLKLVVESTTPEDAVNVYEAIKIANPSGLGKAPDLDVNDPDSAERIMKEDVSLYQVFKIASAYDMVCSEWVNGYHV
;
A
#
# COMPACT_ATOMS: atom_id res chain seq x y z
N MET A 1 -3.75 -20.45 -17.00
CA MET A 1 -2.42 -19.99 -17.44
C MET A 1 -2.30 -18.46 -17.59
N TYR A 2 -3.37 -17.71 -17.90
CA TYR A 2 -3.32 -16.24 -18.03
C TYR A 2 -3.17 -15.46 -16.70
N SER A 3 -3.61 -16.04 -15.57
CA SER A 3 -3.55 -15.40 -14.25
C SER A 3 -2.14 -14.94 -13.87
N ASN A 4 -1.12 -15.79 -14.06
CA ASN A 4 0.26 -15.48 -13.64
C ASN A 4 0.92 -14.39 -14.50
N ARG A 5 0.52 -14.21 -15.77
CA ARG A 5 1.06 -13.11 -16.60
C ARG A 5 0.51 -11.75 -16.18
N LYS A 6 -0.77 -11.69 -15.81
CA LYS A 6 -1.43 -10.46 -15.40
C LYS A 6 -0.87 -9.94 -14.07
N THR A 7 -0.67 -10.81 -13.08
CA THR A 7 -0.21 -10.42 -11.75
C THR A 7 1.23 -9.89 -11.79
N LYS A 8 2.09 -10.54 -12.58
CA LYS A 8 3.42 -10.04 -12.91
C LYS A 8 3.39 -8.68 -13.61
N TYR A 9 2.51 -8.51 -14.59
CA TYR A 9 2.37 -7.24 -15.29
C TYR A 9 1.98 -6.11 -14.34
N VAL A 10 1.02 -6.35 -13.44
CA VAL A 10 0.62 -5.38 -12.40
C VAL A 10 1.81 -5.03 -11.49
N SER A 11 2.53 -6.04 -11.00
CA SER A 11 3.73 -5.84 -10.16
C SER A 11 4.78 -4.98 -10.86
N GLN A 12 5.11 -5.30 -12.12
CA GLN A 12 6.08 -4.56 -12.93
C GLN A 12 5.66 -3.11 -13.16
N CYS A 13 4.37 -2.84 -13.39
CA CYS A 13 3.87 -1.47 -13.53
C CYS A 13 4.05 -0.66 -12.24
N LEU A 14 3.76 -1.27 -11.08
CA LEU A 14 3.88 -0.60 -9.78
C LEU A 14 5.34 -0.39 -9.36
N GLU A 15 6.20 -1.38 -9.62
CA GLU A 15 7.65 -1.24 -9.45
C GLU A 15 8.19 -0.10 -10.34
N LEU A 16 7.84 -0.09 -11.63
CA LEU A 16 8.25 0.97 -12.55
C LEU A 16 7.76 2.35 -12.12
N ALA A 17 6.54 2.45 -11.59
CA ALA A 17 6.01 3.69 -11.05
C ALA A 17 6.85 4.22 -9.88
N ILE A 18 7.30 3.35 -8.96
CA ILE A 18 8.24 3.72 -7.88
C ILE A 18 9.56 4.21 -8.46
N LEU A 19 10.11 3.49 -9.44
CA LEU A 19 11.39 3.85 -10.07
C LEU A 19 11.32 5.22 -10.76
N PHE A 20 10.21 5.55 -11.42
CA PHE A 20 10.00 6.88 -11.97
C PHE A 20 9.85 7.96 -10.90
N GLU A 21 9.11 7.68 -9.82
CA GLU A 21 8.91 8.62 -8.71
C GLU A 21 10.24 9.00 -8.05
N VAL A 22 11.13 8.03 -7.78
CA VAL A 22 12.41 8.30 -7.12
C VAL A 22 13.45 8.92 -8.06
N SER A 23 13.30 8.72 -9.37
CA SER A 23 14.20 9.29 -10.38
C SER A 23 13.84 10.73 -10.76
N ALA A 24 12.66 11.22 -10.37
CA ALA A 24 12.26 12.59 -10.59
C ALA A 24 13.01 13.55 -9.65
N ASP A 25 13.37 14.74 -10.16
CA ASP A 25 13.93 15.79 -9.33
C ASP A 25 12.84 16.40 -8.43
N LYS A 26 13.01 16.24 -7.12
CA LYS A 26 12.03 16.63 -6.10
C LYS A 26 12.75 17.51 -5.06
N PRO A 27 12.76 18.84 -5.23
CA PRO A 27 13.41 19.75 -4.29
C PRO A 27 12.91 19.51 -2.86
N GLY A 28 13.84 19.28 -1.92
CA GLY A 28 13.53 18.98 -0.51
C GLY A 28 13.24 17.49 -0.22
N ASN A 29 13.35 16.60 -1.21
CA ASN A 29 13.22 15.15 -1.05
C ASN A 29 14.44 14.42 -1.62
N VAL A 30 14.53 13.10 -1.42
CA VAL A 30 15.58 12.27 -2.00
C VAL A 30 15.42 12.19 -3.52
N ASN A 31 16.49 12.45 -4.25
CA ASN A 31 16.61 12.30 -5.70
C ASN A 31 18.02 11.76 -6.04
N LEU A 32 18.40 11.73 -7.31
CA LEU A 32 19.71 11.21 -7.76
C LEU A 32 20.93 11.93 -7.16
N VAL A 33 20.79 13.21 -6.78
CA VAL A 33 21.91 14.06 -6.34
C VAL A 33 21.79 14.53 -4.89
N ALA A 34 20.60 14.40 -4.28
CA ALA A 34 20.27 14.85 -2.94
C ALA A 34 19.70 13.69 -2.13
N GLY A 35 20.20 13.53 -0.90
CA GLY A 35 19.72 12.57 0.07
C GLY A 35 19.68 13.17 1.47
N PHE A 36 19.14 12.42 2.41
CA PHE A 36 19.25 12.70 3.84
C PHE A 36 20.47 11.98 4.43
N GLU A 37 20.86 12.34 5.66
CA GLU A 37 22.05 11.79 6.34
C GLU A 37 22.11 10.24 6.29
N LYS A 38 20.95 9.58 6.41
CA LYS A 38 20.84 8.11 6.39
C LYS A 38 20.14 7.54 5.16
N THR A 39 19.51 8.37 4.33
CA THR A 39 18.62 7.92 3.25
C THR A 39 19.08 8.46 1.90
N ARG A 40 19.35 7.56 0.97
CA ARG A 40 19.84 7.87 -0.38
C ARG A 40 18.98 7.22 -1.43
N HIS A 41 19.13 7.66 -2.67
CA HIS A 41 18.39 7.14 -3.82
C HIS A 41 18.50 5.62 -3.96
N GLU A 42 19.67 5.02 -3.71
CA GLU A 42 19.84 3.56 -3.85
C GLU A 42 18.98 2.76 -2.88
N HIS A 43 18.64 3.32 -1.71
CA HIS A 43 17.74 2.68 -0.76
C HIS A 43 16.32 2.57 -1.33
N PHE A 44 15.85 3.57 -2.08
CA PHE A 44 14.56 3.53 -2.75
C PHE A 44 14.57 2.54 -3.92
N LEU A 45 15.65 2.48 -4.70
CA LEU A 45 15.81 1.46 -5.76
C LEU A 45 15.75 0.04 -5.18
N ALA A 46 16.49 -0.22 -4.10
CA ALA A 46 16.43 -1.50 -3.40
C ALA A 46 15.02 -1.80 -2.84
N SER A 47 14.33 -0.77 -2.34
CA SER A 47 12.96 -0.89 -1.83
C SER A 47 11.95 -1.23 -2.93
N ALA A 48 12.12 -0.68 -4.14
CA ALA A 48 11.25 -0.98 -5.28
C ALA A 48 11.31 -2.47 -5.66
N VAL A 49 12.52 -3.02 -5.76
CA VAL A 49 12.75 -4.45 -6.04
C VAL A 49 12.18 -5.32 -4.91
N ALA A 50 12.39 -4.92 -3.66
CA ALA A 50 11.88 -5.63 -2.49
C ALA A 50 10.34 -5.64 -2.40
N ALA A 51 9.67 -4.61 -2.94
CA ALA A 51 8.21 -4.48 -2.93
C ALA A 51 7.53 -5.32 -4.02
N ALA A 52 8.20 -5.54 -5.16
CA ALA A 52 7.60 -6.16 -6.34
C ALA A 52 6.90 -7.51 -6.07
N PRO A 53 7.47 -8.47 -5.31
CA PRO A 53 6.79 -9.74 -5.00
C PRO A 53 5.45 -9.55 -4.25
N PHE A 54 5.34 -8.52 -3.42
CA PHE A 54 4.13 -8.23 -2.64
C PHE A 54 3.03 -7.60 -3.51
N PHE A 55 3.40 -6.82 -4.53
CA PHE A 55 2.44 -6.37 -5.53
C PHE A 55 1.92 -7.52 -6.40
N GLU A 56 2.77 -8.50 -6.74
CA GLU A 56 2.32 -9.70 -7.45
C GLU A 56 1.35 -10.50 -6.58
N LEU A 57 1.70 -10.73 -5.30
CA LEU A 57 0.83 -11.40 -4.33
C LEU A 57 -0.52 -10.69 -4.17
N ALA A 58 -0.52 -9.36 -4.02
CA ALA A 58 -1.75 -8.57 -3.92
C ALA A 58 -2.65 -8.74 -5.16
N ALA A 59 -2.04 -8.66 -6.35
CA ALA A 59 -2.76 -8.89 -7.60
C ALA A 59 -3.28 -10.33 -7.72
N GLU A 60 -2.53 -11.33 -7.23
CA GLU A 60 -2.96 -12.73 -7.18
C GLU A 60 -4.18 -12.92 -6.27
N ARG A 61 -4.19 -12.30 -5.07
CA ARG A 61 -5.36 -12.29 -4.18
C ARG A 61 -6.56 -11.63 -4.86
N GLY A 62 -6.36 -10.51 -5.56
CA GLY A 62 -7.39 -9.85 -6.36
C GLY A 62 -7.97 -10.73 -7.49
N VAL A 63 -7.14 -11.51 -8.18
CA VAL A 63 -7.64 -12.51 -9.14
C VAL A 63 -8.46 -13.60 -8.42
N GLY A 64 -8.01 -14.04 -7.25
CA GLY A 64 -8.77 -14.96 -6.39
C GLY A 64 -10.18 -14.45 -6.07
N VAL A 65 -10.31 -13.16 -5.76
CA VAL A 65 -11.61 -12.50 -5.53
C VAL A 65 -12.48 -12.53 -6.78
N SER A 66 -11.95 -12.13 -7.94
CA SER A 66 -12.73 -12.12 -9.20
C SER A 66 -13.24 -13.52 -9.61
N GLN A 67 -12.59 -14.57 -9.12
CA GLN A 67 -12.94 -15.97 -9.39
C GLN A 67 -13.77 -16.61 -8.27
N GLY A 68 -14.17 -15.84 -7.24
CA GLY A 68 -14.91 -16.33 -6.09
C GLY A 68 -14.14 -17.29 -5.18
N ARG A 69 -12.80 -17.33 -5.29
CA ARG A 69 -11.92 -18.19 -4.47
C ARG A 69 -11.55 -17.56 -3.13
N ILE A 70 -11.59 -16.23 -3.04
CA ILE A 70 -11.27 -15.44 -1.86
C ILE A 70 -12.40 -14.43 -1.66
N GLN A 71 -12.88 -14.26 -0.42
CA GLN A 71 -13.82 -13.18 -0.11
C GLN A 71 -13.08 -11.85 -0.06
N LEU A 72 -13.75 -10.76 -0.42
CA LEU A 72 -13.10 -9.45 -0.55
C LEU A 72 -12.48 -8.98 0.79
N ASN A 73 -13.17 -9.18 1.91
CA ASN A 73 -12.67 -8.88 3.26
C ASN A 73 -11.58 -9.87 3.76
N SER A 74 -11.32 -10.95 3.03
CA SER A 74 -10.27 -11.94 3.34
C SER A 74 -9.03 -11.74 2.49
N VAL A 75 -8.93 -10.62 1.77
CA VAL A 75 -7.75 -10.28 0.97
C VAL A 75 -6.54 -9.99 1.86
N GLY A 76 -6.71 -9.50 3.09
CA GLY A 76 -5.60 -9.19 3.99
C GLY A 76 -4.68 -8.10 3.45
N VAL A 77 -5.25 -6.95 3.10
CA VAL A 77 -4.51 -5.81 2.53
C VAL A 77 -3.45 -5.31 3.52
N GLY A 78 -3.81 -5.19 4.80
CA GLY A 78 -2.89 -4.73 5.84
C GLY A 78 -1.75 -5.72 6.09
N GLU A 79 -2.04 -7.03 6.06
CA GLU A 79 -1.02 -8.09 6.16
C GLU A 79 0.02 -7.95 5.04
N ILE A 80 -0.43 -7.78 3.78
CA ILE A 80 0.47 -7.59 2.64
C ILE A 80 1.32 -6.32 2.81
N ILE A 81 0.72 -5.22 3.27
CA ILE A 81 1.44 -3.97 3.54
C ILE A 81 2.53 -4.21 4.59
N ARG A 82 2.19 -4.82 5.74
CA ARG A 82 3.13 -5.10 6.82
C ARG A 82 4.30 -5.95 6.34
N ASP A 83 4.02 -7.06 5.68
CA ASP A 83 5.05 -7.99 5.25
C ASP A 83 5.95 -7.39 4.17
N CYS A 84 5.38 -6.56 3.27
CA CYS A 84 6.13 -5.79 2.30
C CYS A 84 7.11 -4.81 2.98
N ILE A 85 6.63 -4.06 3.98
CA ILE A 85 7.48 -3.12 4.73
C ILE A 85 8.56 -3.85 5.52
N ALA A 86 8.25 -4.99 6.13
CA ALA A 86 9.24 -5.84 6.79
C ALA A 86 10.33 -6.30 5.80
N ASN A 87 9.94 -6.73 4.59
CA ASN A 87 10.89 -7.14 3.56
C ASN A 87 11.75 -5.98 3.05
N ILE A 88 11.16 -4.80 2.82
CA ILE A 88 11.89 -3.59 2.45
C ILE A 88 12.94 -3.26 3.52
N ASN A 89 12.56 -3.27 4.80
CA ASN A 89 13.47 -2.97 5.91
C ASN A 89 14.60 -4.03 6.06
N ALA A 90 14.40 -5.26 5.59
CA ALA A 90 15.44 -6.28 5.53
C ALA A 90 16.42 -6.06 4.36
N TRP A 91 15.95 -5.51 3.24
CA TRP A 91 16.73 -5.29 2.02
C TRP A 91 17.63 -4.04 2.07
N GLN A 92 17.26 -3.02 2.84
CA GLN A 92 17.98 -1.74 2.90
C GLN A 92 17.98 -1.14 4.32
N ARG A 93 18.85 -0.15 4.58
CA ARG A 93 19.07 0.41 5.94
C ARG A 93 18.86 1.93 6.05
N GLY A 94 18.22 2.53 5.05
CA GLY A 94 17.90 3.95 4.95
C GLY A 94 16.65 4.41 5.69
N GLY A 95 16.04 3.56 6.53
CA GLY A 95 14.80 3.87 7.25
C GLY A 95 13.57 3.80 6.36
N ASN A 96 12.60 4.71 6.61
CA ASN A 96 11.38 4.80 5.81
C ASN A 96 11.68 5.31 4.39
N THR A 97 11.48 4.44 3.40
CA THR A 97 11.61 4.76 1.98
C THR A 97 10.25 4.80 1.28
N LEU A 98 9.41 3.77 1.46
CA LEU A 98 8.21 3.58 0.63
C LEU A 98 6.91 3.38 1.40
N LEU A 99 6.83 3.64 2.72
CA LEU A 99 5.63 3.33 3.52
C LEU A 99 4.33 3.85 2.89
N GLY A 100 4.27 5.16 2.58
CA GLY A 100 3.09 5.76 1.97
C GLY A 100 2.77 5.15 0.59
N THR A 101 3.79 4.89 -0.21
CA THR A 101 3.63 4.26 -1.52
C THR A 101 3.10 2.84 -1.43
N ILE A 102 3.58 2.02 -0.49
CA ILE A 102 3.08 0.66 -0.28
C ILE A 102 1.62 0.68 0.20
N ILE A 103 1.27 1.59 1.10
CA ILE A 103 -0.12 1.80 1.55
C ILE A 103 -1.02 2.17 0.37
N LEU A 104 -0.58 3.03 -0.54
CA LEU A 104 -1.36 3.41 -1.72
C LEU A 104 -1.45 2.28 -2.76
N PHE A 105 -0.34 1.60 -3.04
CA PHE A 105 -0.22 0.70 -4.19
C PHE A 105 -0.76 -0.70 -3.93
N THR A 106 -0.75 -1.18 -2.68
CA THR A 106 -1.26 -2.51 -2.34
C THR A 106 -2.73 -2.70 -2.75
N PRO A 107 -3.68 -1.82 -2.36
CA PRO A 107 -5.07 -1.97 -2.80
C PRO A 107 -5.25 -1.75 -4.31
N ILE A 108 -4.42 -0.92 -4.96
CA ILE A 108 -4.40 -0.79 -6.43
C ILE A 108 -4.03 -2.12 -7.08
N ALA A 109 -3.02 -2.83 -6.54
CA ALA A 109 -2.61 -4.13 -7.05
C ALA A 109 -3.73 -5.16 -6.94
N VAL A 110 -4.42 -5.22 -5.79
CA VAL A 110 -5.61 -6.07 -5.59
C VAL A 110 -6.70 -5.72 -6.60
N ALA A 111 -7.06 -4.44 -6.72
CA ALA A 111 -8.09 -3.97 -7.64
C ALA A 111 -7.76 -4.27 -9.11
N ALA A 112 -6.48 -4.13 -9.49
CA ALA A 112 -6.00 -4.52 -10.80
C ALA A 112 -6.13 -6.03 -11.00
N GLY A 113 -5.81 -6.84 -9.98
CA GLY A 113 -6.08 -8.28 -9.96
C GLY A 113 -7.55 -8.62 -10.21
N MET A 114 -8.48 -7.88 -9.60
CA MET A 114 -9.93 -8.06 -9.79
C MET A 114 -10.44 -7.65 -11.17
N THR A 115 -9.85 -6.60 -11.75
CA THR A 115 -10.34 -5.97 -12.98
C THR A 115 -10.08 -6.83 -14.21
N HIS A 116 -11.13 -7.25 -14.92
CA HIS A 116 -10.96 -7.97 -16.18
C HIS A 116 -10.23 -7.09 -17.22
N THR A 117 -9.23 -7.65 -17.91
CA THR A 117 -8.47 -6.95 -18.95
C THR A 117 -8.76 -7.52 -20.33
N CYS A 118 -8.80 -6.67 -21.34
CA CYS A 118 -8.83 -7.09 -22.75
C CYS A 118 -7.42 -7.46 -23.24
N ASN A 119 -7.31 -7.98 -24.48
CA ASN A 119 -6.03 -8.36 -25.10
C ASN A 119 -4.92 -7.32 -24.84
N GLY A 120 -3.82 -7.75 -24.22
CA GLY A 120 -2.66 -6.88 -23.92
C GLY A 120 -2.64 -6.22 -22.54
N HIS A 121 -3.40 -6.71 -21.55
CA HIS A 121 -3.46 -6.16 -20.19
C HIS A 121 -3.94 -4.69 -20.13
N VAL A 122 -4.79 -4.31 -21.09
CA VAL A 122 -5.43 -2.99 -21.09
C VAL A 122 -6.53 -2.99 -20.03
N PHE A 123 -6.41 -2.07 -19.05
CA PHE A 123 -7.37 -1.88 -17.98
C PHE A 123 -8.42 -0.84 -18.37
N ASP A 124 -9.69 -1.18 -18.12
CA ASP A 124 -10.74 -0.17 -18.01
C ASP A 124 -10.55 0.57 -16.68
N ILE A 125 -10.14 1.83 -16.76
CA ILE A 125 -9.82 2.66 -15.59
C ILE A 125 -11.04 2.89 -14.70
N THR A 126 -12.25 2.97 -15.28
CA THR A 126 -13.48 3.13 -14.51
C THR A 126 -13.72 1.89 -13.66
N ARG A 127 -13.63 0.70 -14.26
CA ARG A 127 -13.76 -0.57 -13.53
C ARG A 127 -12.65 -0.78 -12.49
N LEU A 128 -11.43 -0.34 -12.80
CA LEU A 128 -10.32 -0.39 -11.84
C LEU A 128 -10.61 0.47 -10.61
N ARG A 129 -11.10 1.69 -10.81
CA ARG A 129 -11.47 2.60 -9.71
C ARG A 129 -12.65 2.06 -8.89
N GLU A 130 -13.65 1.47 -9.54
CA GLU A 130 -14.76 0.79 -8.86
C GLU A 130 -14.26 -0.36 -7.98
N ASN A 131 -13.39 -1.23 -8.51
CA ASN A 131 -12.80 -2.31 -7.73
C ASN A 131 -11.90 -1.80 -6.60
N LEU A 132 -11.15 -0.72 -6.83
CA LEU A 132 -10.32 -0.10 -5.81
C LEU A 132 -11.15 0.40 -4.63
N LYS A 133 -12.27 1.06 -4.92
CA LYS A 133 -13.23 1.49 -3.90
C LYS A 133 -13.72 0.30 -3.08
N LEU A 134 -14.12 -0.79 -3.74
CA LEU A 134 -14.55 -2.01 -3.06
C LEU A 134 -13.46 -2.57 -2.14
N VAL A 135 -12.21 -2.65 -2.62
CA VAL A 135 -11.07 -3.16 -1.84
C VAL A 135 -10.87 -2.33 -0.57
N VAL A 136 -10.75 -1.01 -0.69
CA VAL A 136 -10.48 -0.17 0.49
C VAL A 136 -11.63 -0.21 1.50
N GLU A 137 -12.89 -0.13 1.03
CA GLU A 137 -14.07 -0.16 1.90
C GLU A 137 -14.29 -1.52 2.59
N SER A 138 -13.72 -2.60 2.05
CA SER A 138 -13.84 -3.96 2.57
C SER A 138 -12.79 -4.37 3.60
N THR A 139 -11.84 -3.48 3.90
CA THR A 139 -10.77 -3.76 4.86
C THR A 139 -11.31 -4.06 6.26
N THR A 140 -10.52 -4.76 7.07
CA THR A 140 -10.94 -5.25 8.39
C THR A 140 -10.17 -4.60 9.54
N PRO A 141 -10.53 -4.86 10.80
CA PRO A 141 -9.72 -4.45 11.95
C PRO A 141 -8.32 -5.09 11.95
N GLU A 142 -8.19 -6.33 11.49
CA GLU A 142 -6.88 -6.98 11.34
C GLU A 142 -6.03 -6.24 10.31
N ASP A 143 -6.61 -5.76 9.21
CA ASP A 143 -5.88 -4.91 8.26
C ASP A 143 -5.37 -3.63 8.94
N ALA A 144 -6.17 -3.01 9.82
CA ALA A 144 -5.78 -1.83 10.57
C ALA A 144 -4.59 -2.11 11.49
N VAL A 145 -4.66 -3.17 12.31
CA VAL A 145 -3.58 -3.55 13.22
C VAL A 145 -2.29 -3.88 12.44
N ASN A 146 -2.40 -4.60 11.33
CA ASN A 146 -1.23 -4.90 10.49
C ASN A 146 -0.59 -3.63 9.90
N VAL A 147 -1.38 -2.64 9.50
CA VAL A 147 -0.82 -1.34 9.06
C VAL A 147 -0.15 -0.59 10.21
N TYR A 148 -0.65 -0.69 11.45
CA TYR A 148 0.01 -0.09 12.61
C TYR A 148 1.37 -0.74 12.86
N GLU A 149 1.47 -2.06 12.71
CA GLU A 149 2.75 -2.78 12.73
C GLU A 149 3.67 -2.33 11.59
N ALA A 150 3.15 -2.18 10.37
CA ALA A 150 3.91 -1.69 9.23
C ALA A 150 4.49 -0.29 9.48
N ILE A 151 3.69 0.62 10.05
CA ILE A 151 4.11 1.97 10.43
C ILE A 151 5.23 1.90 11.47
N LYS A 152 5.10 1.06 12.49
CA LYS A 152 6.14 0.86 13.53
C LYS A 152 7.45 0.32 12.94
N ILE A 153 7.37 -0.62 11.98
CA ILE A 153 8.55 -1.18 11.30
C ILE A 153 9.25 -0.12 10.44
N ALA A 154 8.48 0.64 9.64
CA ALA A 154 9.03 1.70 8.79
C ALA A 154 9.59 2.88 9.61
N ASN A 155 9.01 3.13 10.78
CA ASN A 155 9.38 4.22 11.69
C ASN A 155 9.54 5.57 10.96
N PRO A 156 8.50 6.06 10.28
CA PRO A 156 8.59 7.28 9.50
C PRO A 156 8.79 8.50 10.40
N SER A 157 9.59 9.46 9.95
CA SER A 157 9.64 10.77 10.59
C SER A 157 8.36 11.56 10.29
N GLY A 158 7.91 12.36 11.26
CA GLY A 158 6.80 13.30 11.03
C GLY A 158 5.40 12.73 11.17
N LEU A 159 5.23 11.52 11.73
CA LEU A 159 3.94 11.12 12.28
C LEU A 159 3.55 12.10 13.38
N GLY A 160 2.56 12.93 13.09
CA GLY A 160 1.91 13.76 14.09
C GLY A 160 1.12 12.92 15.08
N LYS A 161 0.52 13.58 16.08
CA LYS A 161 -0.45 12.93 16.96
C LYS A 161 -1.81 12.88 16.27
N ALA A 162 -2.46 11.72 16.31
CA ALA A 162 -3.85 11.56 15.91
C ALA A 162 -4.79 11.90 17.09
N PRO A 163 -5.97 12.49 16.82
CA PRO A 163 -6.94 12.79 17.86
C PRO A 163 -7.63 11.54 18.43
N ASP A 164 -7.69 10.46 17.65
CA ASP A 164 -8.19 9.15 18.07
C ASP A 164 -7.42 8.04 17.35
N LEU A 165 -7.35 6.87 17.97
CA LEU A 165 -6.63 5.69 17.50
C LEU A 165 -5.19 5.99 17.05
N ASP A 166 -4.42 6.75 17.83
CA ASP A 166 -3.03 7.08 17.50
C ASP A 166 -2.17 5.82 17.38
N VAL A 167 -1.33 5.74 16.36
CA VAL A 167 -0.43 4.58 16.12
C VAL A 167 0.62 4.39 17.23
N ASN A 168 0.95 5.46 17.95
CA ASN A 168 1.87 5.46 19.09
C ASN A 168 1.17 5.13 20.42
N ASP A 169 -0.16 5.14 20.45
CA ASP A 169 -0.92 4.72 21.62
C ASP A 169 -0.99 3.18 21.64
N PRO A 170 -0.45 2.52 22.70
CA PRO A 170 -0.46 1.06 22.81
C PRO A 170 -1.89 0.48 22.84
N ASP A 171 -2.88 1.25 23.30
CA ASP A 171 -4.25 0.78 23.46
C ASP A 171 -5.04 0.82 22.14
N SER A 172 -4.56 1.59 21.13
CA SER A 172 -5.25 1.73 19.85
C SER A 172 -5.47 0.41 19.13
N ALA A 173 -4.49 -0.49 19.13
CA ALA A 173 -4.61 -1.78 18.46
C ALA A 173 -5.67 -2.68 19.13
N GLU A 174 -5.72 -2.68 20.46
CA GLU A 174 -6.74 -3.41 21.21
C GLU A 174 -8.14 -2.82 20.97
N ARG A 175 -8.25 -1.49 21.00
CA ARG A 175 -9.51 -0.78 20.71
C ARG A 175 -10.02 -1.07 19.31
N ILE A 176 -9.16 -1.00 18.30
CA ILE A 176 -9.49 -1.33 16.89
C ILE A 176 -10.15 -2.70 16.79
N MET A 177 -9.54 -3.73 17.42
CA MET A 177 -10.07 -5.09 17.40
C MET A 177 -11.38 -5.22 18.18
N LYS A 178 -11.47 -4.58 19.36
CA LYS A 178 -12.63 -4.67 20.24
C LYS A 178 -13.85 -3.92 19.71
N GLU A 179 -13.63 -2.78 19.07
CA GLU A 179 -14.66 -1.89 18.54
C GLU A 179 -14.99 -2.20 17.06
N ASP A 180 -14.37 -3.23 16.48
CA ASP A 180 -14.55 -3.67 15.08
C ASP A 180 -14.31 -2.53 14.06
N VAL A 181 -13.23 -1.76 14.28
CA VAL A 181 -12.89 -0.59 13.45
C VAL A 181 -12.00 -1.01 12.30
N SER A 182 -12.48 -0.89 11.06
CA SER A 182 -11.69 -1.23 9.87
C SER A 182 -10.57 -0.24 9.56
N LEU A 183 -9.59 -0.67 8.76
CA LEU A 183 -8.53 0.22 8.25
C LEU A 183 -9.11 1.44 7.51
N TYR A 184 -10.16 1.25 6.72
CA TYR A 184 -10.84 2.35 6.04
C TYR A 184 -11.45 3.37 7.01
N GLN A 185 -12.03 2.91 8.12
CA GLN A 185 -12.56 3.80 9.16
C GLN A 185 -11.43 4.55 9.88
N VAL A 186 -10.32 3.88 10.18
CA VAL A 186 -9.12 4.55 10.73
C VAL A 186 -8.64 5.65 9.77
N PHE A 187 -8.53 5.34 8.48
CA PHE A 187 -8.08 6.32 7.49
C PHE A 187 -9.07 7.47 7.30
N LYS A 188 -10.38 7.27 7.52
CA LYS A 188 -11.36 8.36 7.59
C LYS A 188 -11.09 9.34 8.74
N ILE A 189 -10.64 8.86 9.89
CA ILE A 189 -10.27 9.73 11.02
C ILE A 189 -9.05 10.57 10.64
N ALA A 190 -8.07 9.95 9.98
CA ALA A 190 -6.81 10.60 9.62
C ALA A 190 -6.85 11.45 8.33
N SER A 191 -7.85 11.26 7.46
CA SER A 191 -7.87 11.88 6.12
C SER A 191 -7.90 13.41 6.12
N ALA A 192 -8.24 14.04 7.24
CA ALA A 192 -8.25 15.50 7.37
C ALA A 192 -6.85 16.13 7.42
N TYR A 193 -5.82 15.36 7.78
CA TYR A 193 -4.45 15.85 7.98
C TYR A 193 -3.37 14.95 7.38
N ASP A 194 -3.71 13.76 6.88
CA ASP A 194 -2.80 12.85 6.18
C ASP A 194 -3.25 12.63 4.72
N MET A 195 -2.36 12.93 3.77
CA MET A 195 -2.65 12.85 2.34
C MET A 195 -2.82 11.41 1.84
N VAL A 196 -2.09 10.44 2.41
CA VAL A 196 -2.23 9.02 2.03
C VAL A 196 -3.61 8.51 2.45
N CYS A 197 -4.03 8.86 3.66
CA CYS A 197 -5.36 8.55 4.17
C CYS A 197 -6.45 9.26 3.36
N SER A 198 -6.22 10.51 2.95
CA SER A 198 -7.13 11.26 2.08
C SER A 198 -7.36 10.58 0.73
N GLU A 199 -6.30 10.10 0.07
CA GLU A 199 -6.44 9.38 -1.21
C GLU A 199 -7.25 8.10 -1.08
N TRP A 200 -7.05 7.35 0.00
CA TRP A 200 -7.83 6.15 0.30
C TRP A 200 -9.33 6.44 0.45
N VAL A 201 -9.67 7.51 1.15
CA VAL A 201 -11.07 7.86 1.47
C VAL A 201 -11.77 8.52 0.28
N ASN A 202 -11.05 9.30 -0.51
CA ASN A 202 -11.59 10.10 -1.62
C ASN A 202 -11.43 9.43 -3.00
N GLY A 203 -10.98 8.18 -3.06
CA GLY A 203 -10.99 7.38 -4.28
C GLY A 203 -9.85 7.68 -5.24
N TYR A 204 -8.67 8.01 -4.73
CA TYR A 204 -7.44 8.20 -5.50
C TYR A 204 -7.60 9.26 -6.61
N HIS A 205 -7.94 10.47 -6.20
CA HIS A 205 -8.44 11.53 -7.09
C HIS A 205 -7.33 12.41 -7.68
N VAL A 206 -6.10 12.28 -7.19
CA VAL A 206 -4.92 13.03 -7.65
C VAL A 206 -4.28 12.37 -8.87
#